data_AF-A0A2Z6NS86-F1
#
_entry.id   AF-A0A2Z6NS86-F1
#
_cell.length_a   1.000
_cell.length_b   1.000
_cell.length_c   1.000
_cell.angle_alpha   90.00
_cell.angle_beta   90.00
_cell.angle_gamma   90.00
#
_symmetry.space_group_name_H-M   'P 1'
#
loop_
_entity.id
_entity.type
_entity.pdbx_description
1 polymer ?
#
loop_
_entity_poly.entity_id
_entity_poly.type
_entity_poly.pdbx_seq_one_letter_code
_entity_poly.pdbx_strand_id
1 'polypeptide(L)'
;MKVSGSSLKLKCLELVRCWELTKVEIFAEKLVSFKYYGSHLETEFKTVPSLVEASFGGSFVEFVRQNFMLQIKVLKLDITQNSPDVASPSLWRFTIKMLNTNPTFRTERRVTMECQYSLKELELVGFCGAACEVELVMHILENAVELQKITIDTRLPTKPKSRPLVEEHFKTWNHEENRKRTQRLKDKIPPQIEFVCL
;
A
#
# COMPACT_ATOMS: atom_id res chain seq x y z
N MET A 1 -13.48 -18.69 -4.19
CA MET A 1 -14.53 -18.32 -3.22
C MET A 1 -15.52 -17.36 -3.87
N LYS A 2 -16.82 -17.49 -3.59
CA LYS A 2 -17.86 -16.56 -4.08
C LYS A 2 -18.55 -15.88 -2.89
N VAL A 3 -18.59 -14.55 -2.90
CA VAL A 3 -19.35 -13.73 -1.95
C VAL A 3 -20.44 -13.01 -2.74
N SER A 4 -21.69 -13.45 -2.61
CA SER A 4 -22.81 -12.91 -3.39
C SER A 4 -24.13 -12.99 -2.65
N GLY A 5 -24.95 -11.94 -2.77
CA GLY A 5 -26.29 -11.89 -2.21
C GLY A 5 -26.83 -10.46 -2.22
N SER A 6 -27.99 -10.24 -2.85
CA SER A 6 -28.61 -8.91 -2.98
C SER A 6 -29.00 -8.27 -1.65
N SER A 7 -29.18 -9.08 -0.59
CA SER A 7 -29.47 -8.62 0.77
C SER A 7 -28.24 -8.45 1.66
N LEU A 8 -27.02 -8.72 1.15
CA LEU A 8 -25.79 -8.59 1.92
C LEU A 8 -25.59 -7.13 2.36
N LYS A 9 -25.61 -6.90 3.68
CA LYS A 9 -25.28 -5.62 4.31
C LYS A 9 -23.78 -5.48 4.56
N LEU A 10 -22.96 -6.23 3.83
CA LEU A 10 -21.52 -6.33 4.04
C LEU A 10 -20.85 -5.01 3.64
N LYS A 11 -20.27 -4.31 4.61
CA LYS A 11 -19.50 -3.06 4.37
C LYS A 11 -18.00 -3.30 4.27
N CYS A 12 -17.49 -4.30 4.99
CA CYS A 12 -16.07 -4.60 5.08
C CYS A 12 -15.86 -6.09 4.86
N LEU A 13 -14.90 -6.45 4.02
CA LEU A 13 -14.48 -7.83 3.79
C LEU A 13 -12.97 -7.93 3.97
N GLU A 14 -12.52 -8.76 4.91
CA GLU A 14 -11.10 -9.07 5.10
C GLU A 14 -10.85 -10.55 4.87
N LEU A 15 -9.87 -10.84 4.01
CA LEU A 15 -9.40 -12.19 3.70
C LEU A 15 -7.91 -12.24 4.04
N VAL A 16 -7.56 -12.91 5.13
CA VAL A 16 -6.21 -12.90 5.70
C VAL A 16 -5.71 -14.32 5.87
N ARG A 17 -4.49 -14.60 5.40
CA ARG A 17 -3.86 -15.94 5.41
C ARG A 17 -4.60 -16.97 4.55
N CYS A 18 -5.19 -16.49 3.46
CA CYS A 18 -5.85 -17.34 2.47
C CYS A 18 -4.81 -17.80 1.42
N TRP A 19 -3.84 -18.62 1.82
CA TRP A 19 -2.69 -18.99 0.96
C TRP A 19 -3.07 -19.85 -0.25
N GLU A 20 -4.11 -20.66 -0.11
CA GLU A 20 -4.63 -21.52 -1.18
C GLU A 20 -5.72 -20.82 -2.02
N LEU A 21 -6.03 -19.55 -1.74
CA LEU A 21 -7.11 -18.84 -2.40
C LEU A 21 -6.63 -18.22 -3.71
N THR A 22 -6.87 -18.92 -4.80
CA THR A 22 -6.46 -18.49 -6.15
C THR A 22 -7.48 -17.61 -6.86
N LYS A 23 -8.79 -17.77 -6.56
CA LYS A 23 -9.88 -17.02 -7.19
C LYS A 23 -10.93 -16.51 -6.21
N VAL A 24 -11.32 -15.23 -6.36
CA VAL A 24 -12.41 -14.60 -5.60
C VAL A 24 -13.37 -13.85 -6.53
N GLU A 25 -14.66 -14.11 -6.33
CA GLU A 25 -15.74 -13.36 -6.97
C GLU A 25 -16.58 -12.65 -5.90
N ILE A 26 -16.74 -11.32 -6.04
CA ILE A 26 -17.48 -10.50 -5.07
C ILE A 26 -18.59 -9.74 -5.79
N PHE A 27 -19.81 -9.93 -5.28
CA PHE A 27 -21.03 -9.21 -5.64
C PHE A 27 -21.62 -8.62 -4.36
N ALA A 28 -21.21 -7.40 -4.05
CA ALA A 28 -21.58 -6.74 -2.81
C ALA A 28 -21.68 -5.23 -3.05
N GLU A 29 -22.88 -4.75 -3.35
CA GLU A 29 -23.15 -3.36 -3.71
C GLU A 29 -22.79 -2.37 -2.59
N LYS A 30 -22.92 -2.79 -1.33
CA LYS A 30 -22.68 -1.98 -0.13
C LYS A 30 -21.26 -2.15 0.43
N LEU A 31 -20.39 -2.89 -0.25
CA LEU A 31 -19.01 -3.08 0.19
C LEU A 31 -18.22 -1.80 0.00
N VAL A 32 -17.67 -1.26 1.08
CA VAL A 32 -16.93 0.01 1.15
C VAL A 32 -15.43 -0.24 1.21
N SER A 33 -15.00 -1.27 1.95
CA SER A 33 -13.60 -1.60 2.13
C SER A 33 -13.31 -3.08 1.90
N PHE A 34 -12.24 -3.35 1.16
CA PHE A 34 -11.74 -4.71 0.93
C PHE A 34 -10.30 -4.84 1.41
N LYS A 35 -9.98 -5.95 2.07
CA LYS A 35 -8.61 -6.28 2.45
C LYS A 35 -8.29 -7.72 2.09
N TYR A 36 -7.15 -7.92 1.45
CA TYR A 36 -6.63 -9.22 1.11
C TYR A 36 -5.16 -9.34 1.51
N TYR A 37 -4.82 -10.41 2.23
CA TYR A 37 -3.45 -10.76 2.57
C TYR A 37 -3.21 -12.25 2.28
N GLY A 38 -2.49 -12.55 1.20
CA GLY A 38 -2.35 -13.91 0.69
C GLY A 38 -1.40 -14.05 -0.50
N SER A 39 -1.56 -15.12 -1.26
CA SER A 39 -0.84 -15.41 -2.51
C SER A 39 -1.49 -14.70 -3.71
N HIS A 40 -1.00 -14.95 -4.93
CA HIS A 40 -1.59 -14.40 -6.16
C HIS A 40 -3.09 -14.68 -6.19
N LEU A 41 -3.88 -13.64 -6.48
CA LEU A 41 -5.33 -13.72 -6.56
C LEU A 41 -5.82 -13.30 -7.95
N GLU A 42 -6.31 -14.27 -8.73
CA GLU A 42 -7.13 -13.98 -9.91
C GLU A 42 -8.48 -13.42 -9.43
N THR A 43 -8.63 -12.09 -9.47
CA THR A 43 -9.87 -11.43 -9.02
C THR A 43 -10.75 -11.04 -10.18
N GLU A 44 -12.02 -11.40 -10.10
CA GLU A 44 -13.09 -10.81 -10.90
C GLU A 44 -14.01 -10.05 -9.93
N PHE A 45 -13.72 -8.76 -9.71
CA PHE A 45 -14.65 -7.85 -9.05
C PHE A 45 -15.78 -7.53 -10.04
N LYS A 46 -16.87 -8.28 -9.96
CA LYS A 46 -17.97 -8.17 -10.93
C LYS A 46 -18.89 -6.98 -10.64
N THR A 47 -19.28 -6.75 -9.38
CA THR A 47 -20.15 -5.62 -9.02
C THR A 47 -19.91 -5.16 -7.59
N VAL A 48 -19.08 -4.12 -7.44
CA VAL A 48 -18.73 -3.49 -6.14
C VAL A 48 -18.71 -1.95 -6.22
N PRO A 49 -19.79 -1.28 -6.69
CA PRO A 49 -19.80 0.15 -7.00
C PRO A 49 -19.52 1.09 -5.82
N SER A 50 -19.67 0.63 -4.58
CA SER A 50 -19.39 1.43 -3.37
C SER A 50 -17.96 1.25 -2.82
N LEU A 51 -17.13 0.42 -3.46
CA LEU A 51 -15.78 0.13 -2.99
C LEU A 51 -14.88 1.36 -3.18
N VAL A 52 -14.42 1.94 -2.08
CA VAL A 52 -13.58 3.16 -2.06
C VAL A 52 -12.19 2.90 -1.48
N GLU A 53 -12.05 1.90 -0.61
CA GLU A 53 -10.80 1.54 0.04
C GLU A 53 -10.44 0.08 -0.25
N ALA A 54 -9.19 -0.13 -0.66
CA ALA A 54 -8.64 -1.47 -0.84
C ALA A 54 -7.28 -1.60 -0.17
N SER A 55 -7.04 -2.73 0.49
CA SER A 55 -5.75 -3.07 1.08
C SER A 55 -5.28 -4.43 0.61
N PHE A 56 -4.05 -4.50 0.13
CA PHE A 56 -3.45 -5.75 -0.37
C PHE A 56 -2.09 -5.99 0.27
N GLY A 57 -1.78 -7.25 0.55
CA GLY A 57 -0.48 -7.67 1.08
C GLY A 57 -0.23 -9.15 0.87
N GLY A 58 0.96 -9.61 1.26
CA GLY A 58 1.38 -11.01 1.11
C GLY A 58 2.55 -11.19 0.14
N SER A 59 2.83 -12.45 -0.21
CA SER A 59 4.11 -12.89 -0.79
C SER A 59 4.21 -12.76 -2.31
N PHE A 60 3.13 -12.51 -3.03
CA PHE A 60 3.17 -12.47 -4.50
C PHE A 60 2.02 -11.63 -5.08
N VAL A 61 1.87 -10.38 -4.63
CA VAL A 61 0.84 -9.48 -5.21
C VAL A 61 1.43 -8.82 -6.45
N GLU A 62 1.32 -9.52 -7.59
CA GLU A 62 1.29 -8.89 -8.90
C GLU A 62 -0.10 -8.22 -9.01
N PHE A 63 -0.14 -6.89 -9.11
CA PHE A 63 -1.39 -6.16 -9.02
C PHE A 63 -2.19 -6.28 -10.33
N VAL A 64 -3.50 -6.45 -10.16
CA VAL A 64 -4.43 -6.78 -11.24
C VAL A 64 -4.66 -5.57 -12.14
N ARG A 65 -4.15 -5.68 -13.37
CA ARG A 65 -4.59 -4.90 -14.53
C ARG A 65 -6.10 -5.18 -14.73
N GLN A 66 -6.94 -4.18 -14.48
CA GLN A 66 -7.87 -3.61 -15.47
C GLN A 66 -9.28 -3.19 -15.01
N ASN A 67 -9.92 -3.68 -13.95
CA ASN A 67 -11.37 -3.41 -13.79
C ASN A 67 -11.89 -2.77 -12.49
N PHE A 68 -11.24 -2.95 -11.34
CA PHE A 68 -11.77 -2.44 -10.05
C PHE A 68 -11.20 -1.08 -9.63
N MET A 69 -10.19 -0.60 -10.36
CA MET A 69 -9.41 0.58 -9.97
C MET A 69 -10.03 1.92 -10.35
N LEU A 70 -11.09 1.95 -11.17
CA LEU A 70 -11.67 3.24 -11.62
C LEU A 70 -12.28 4.06 -10.47
N GLN A 71 -12.71 3.40 -9.39
CA GLN A 71 -13.46 4.02 -8.28
C GLN A 71 -12.72 4.01 -6.93
N ILE A 72 -11.60 3.29 -6.83
CA ILE A 72 -10.80 3.27 -5.60
C ILE A 72 -10.23 4.66 -5.36
N LYS A 73 -10.43 5.17 -4.14
CA LYS A 73 -9.86 6.44 -3.68
C LYS A 73 -8.72 6.25 -2.71
N VAL A 74 -8.70 5.12 -1.98
CA VAL A 74 -7.68 4.80 -0.99
C VAL A 74 -7.12 3.41 -1.27
N LEU A 75 -5.83 3.35 -1.60
CA LEU A 75 -5.12 2.09 -1.79
C LEU A 75 -4.04 1.93 -0.72
N LYS A 76 -4.03 0.78 -0.06
CA LYS A 76 -3.03 0.43 0.96
C LYS A 76 -2.28 -0.83 0.56
N LEU A 77 -1.01 -0.71 0.23
CA LEU A 77 -0.19 -1.86 -0.17
C LEU A 77 0.81 -2.21 0.91
N ASP A 78 0.83 -3.47 1.29
CA ASP A 78 1.85 -4.05 2.15
C ASP A 78 2.87 -4.78 1.26
N ILE A 79 3.97 -4.08 0.99
CA ILE A 79 4.92 -4.52 -0.02
C ILE A 79 5.99 -5.37 0.66
N THR A 80 5.73 -6.68 0.71
CA THR A 80 6.72 -7.62 1.25
C THR A 80 7.78 -8.01 0.22
N GLN A 81 7.43 -8.20 -1.07
CA GLN A 81 8.37 -8.73 -2.08
C GLN A 81 8.22 -8.23 -3.54
N ASN A 82 7.13 -7.58 -3.97
CA ASN A 82 6.89 -7.26 -5.40
C ASN A 82 6.75 -5.76 -5.70
N SER A 83 6.96 -5.36 -6.97
CA SER A 83 6.71 -3.99 -7.47
C SER A 83 5.23 -3.80 -7.83
N PRO A 84 4.49 -2.92 -7.14
CA PRO A 84 3.10 -2.68 -7.50
C PRO A 84 3.01 -1.84 -8.78
N ASP A 85 2.28 -2.36 -9.77
CA ASP A 85 1.78 -1.58 -10.91
C ASP A 85 0.42 -1.02 -10.51
N VAL A 86 0.32 0.30 -10.33
CA VAL A 86 -0.89 0.95 -9.82
C VAL A 86 -1.49 1.82 -10.91
N ALA A 87 -2.60 1.35 -11.48
CA ALA A 87 -3.39 2.10 -12.47
C ALA A 87 -4.79 2.37 -11.91
N SER A 88 -4.98 3.54 -11.28
CA SER A 88 -6.27 4.02 -10.77
C SER A 88 -6.43 5.52 -11.02
N PRO A 89 -7.34 5.92 -11.91
CA PRO A 89 -7.52 7.34 -12.25
C PRO A 89 -8.14 8.16 -11.11
N SER A 90 -8.75 7.52 -10.11
CA SER A 90 -9.45 8.18 -8.99
C SER A 90 -8.69 8.09 -7.66
N LEU A 91 -7.46 7.57 -7.67
CA LEU A 91 -6.69 7.33 -6.46
C LEU A 91 -6.29 8.65 -5.79
N TRP A 92 -6.97 8.98 -4.69
CA TRP A 92 -6.72 10.19 -3.93
C TRP A 92 -5.63 10.02 -2.86
N ARG A 93 -5.59 8.84 -2.23
CA ARG A 93 -4.61 8.50 -1.18
C ARG A 93 -3.96 7.16 -1.42
N PHE A 94 -2.64 7.15 -1.35
CA PHE A 94 -1.83 5.94 -1.50
C PHE A 94 -0.99 5.71 -0.24
N THR A 95 -1.20 4.57 0.42
CA THR A 95 -0.40 4.14 1.57
C THR A 95 0.46 2.95 1.16
N ILE A 96 1.75 3.04 1.43
CA ILE A 96 2.72 1.97 1.24
C ILE A 96 3.25 1.55 2.60
N LYS A 97 3.10 0.28 2.95
CA LYS A 97 3.60 -0.31 4.19
C LYS A 97 4.81 -1.17 3.89
N MET A 98 5.94 -0.82 4.48
CA MET A 98 7.21 -1.52 4.35
C MET A 98 7.48 -2.30 5.64
N LEU A 99 6.97 -3.54 5.70
CA LEU A 99 7.05 -4.35 6.93
C LEU A 99 8.39 -5.06 7.16
N ASN A 100 9.33 -5.00 6.21
CA ASN A 100 10.66 -5.57 6.40
C ASN A 100 11.57 -4.58 7.12
N THR A 101 11.98 -4.90 8.34
CA THR A 101 12.84 -4.02 9.16
C THR A 101 14.29 -4.00 8.70
N ASN A 102 14.72 -4.97 7.89
CA ASN A 102 16.06 -4.97 7.32
C ASN A 102 16.06 -4.25 5.95
N PRO A 103 16.78 -3.12 5.82
CA PRO A 103 16.87 -2.36 4.58
C PRO A 103 17.40 -3.18 3.39
N THR A 104 18.24 -4.19 3.62
CA THR A 104 18.83 -5.00 2.52
C THR A 104 17.81 -5.86 1.78
N PHE A 105 16.68 -6.16 2.41
CA PHE A 105 15.57 -6.86 1.79
C PHE A 105 14.56 -5.91 1.13
N ARG A 106 14.81 -4.59 1.18
CA ARG A 106 14.04 -3.59 0.44
C ARG A 106 14.72 -3.39 -0.91
N THR A 107 14.43 -4.28 -1.86
CA THR A 107 14.95 -4.18 -3.23
C THR A 107 14.37 -2.99 -3.99
N GLU A 108 15.09 -2.52 -5.02
CA GLU A 108 14.61 -1.52 -5.99
C GLU A 108 13.27 -1.98 -6.58
N ARG A 109 12.25 -1.14 -6.43
CA ARG A 109 10.88 -1.45 -6.85
C ARG A 109 10.47 -0.34 -7.80
N ARG A 110 10.42 -0.66 -9.09
CA ARG A 110 9.82 0.22 -10.09
C ARG A 110 8.32 0.22 -9.85
N VAL A 111 7.80 1.23 -9.15
CA VAL A 111 6.36 1.46 -9.09
C VAL A 111 6.02 2.22 -10.35
N THR A 112 5.35 1.57 -11.29
CA THR A 112 4.69 2.26 -12.39
C THR A 112 3.36 2.78 -11.85
N MET A 113 3.20 4.11 -11.86
CA MET A 113 1.95 4.76 -11.48
C MET A 113 1.31 5.42 -12.70
N GLU A 114 0.18 4.88 -13.13
CA GLU A 114 -0.72 5.51 -14.11
C GLU A 114 -1.84 6.29 -13.40
N CYS A 115 -1.54 6.89 -12.24
CA CYS A 115 -2.50 7.62 -11.37
C CYS A 115 -2.19 9.12 -11.27
N GLN A 116 -1.46 9.67 -12.25
CA GLN A 116 -0.66 10.89 -12.15
C GLN A 116 -1.44 12.17 -11.74
N TYR A 117 -2.76 12.20 -11.93
CA TYR A 117 -3.55 13.43 -11.82
C TYR A 117 -4.50 13.51 -10.62
N SER A 118 -4.67 12.44 -9.83
CA SER A 118 -5.64 12.44 -8.72
C SER A 118 -5.04 12.23 -7.34
N LEU A 119 -3.78 11.79 -7.27
CA LEU A 119 -3.09 11.53 -6.01
C LEU A 119 -2.79 12.82 -5.27
N LYS A 120 -3.36 12.97 -4.06
CA LYS A 120 -3.11 14.13 -3.18
C LYS A 120 -2.38 13.77 -1.90
N GLU A 121 -2.52 12.53 -1.44
CA GLU A 121 -1.89 12.08 -0.19
C GLU A 121 -1.06 10.82 -0.41
N LEU A 122 0.20 10.87 0.02
CA LEU A 122 1.10 9.72 0.07
C LEU A 122 1.46 9.42 1.54
N GLU A 123 1.39 8.16 1.93
CA GLU A 123 1.78 7.70 3.26
C GLU A 123 2.76 6.53 3.14
N LEU A 124 3.94 6.65 3.74
CA LEU A 124 4.92 5.57 3.86
C LEU A 124 5.01 5.12 5.32
N VAL A 125 4.64 3.87 5.59
CA VAL A 125 4.68 3.26 6.92
C VAL A 125 5.86 2.33 7.06
N GLY A 126 6.64 2.52 8.13
CA GLY A 126 7.87 1.76 8.36
C GLY A 126 9.00 2.24 7.46
N PHE A 127 9.15 3.55 7.27
CA PHE A 127 10.22 4.13 6.47
C PHE A 127 11.57 4.06 7.21
N CYS A 128 12.62 3.55 6.54
CA CYS A 128 13.98 3.52 7.09
C CYS A 128 15.00 4.28 6.23
N GLY A 129 14.55 4.90 5.13
CA GLY A 129 15.39 5.66 4.21
C GLY A 129 16.27 4.78 3.34
N ALA A 130 15.81 3.57 3.00
CA ALA A 130 16.49 2.76 1.98
C ALA A 130 16.44 3.48 0.62
N ALA A 131 17.44 3.26 -0.23
CA ALA A 131 17.54 3.91 -1.53
C ALA A 131 16.26 3.76 -2.37
N CYS A 132 15.70 2.55 -2.41
CA CYS A 132 14.45 2.26 -3.10
C CYS A 132 13.24 3.03 -2.57
N GLU A 133 13.19 3.37 -1.28
CA GLU A 133 12.10 4.16 -0.70
C GLU A 133 12.23 5.63 -1.09
N VAL A 134 13.46 6.15 -1.09
CA VAL A 134 13.74 7.51 -1.51
C VAL A 134 13.44 7.67 -2.99
N GLU A 135 13.91 6.75 -3.83
CA GLU A 135 13.61 6.72 -5.27
C GLU A 135 12.12 6.67 -5.55
N LEU A 136 11.37 5.85 -4.80
CA LEU A 136 9.92 5.79 -4.92
C LEU A 136 9.26 7.13 -4.60
N VAL A 137 9.67 7.78 -3.51
CA VAL A 137 9.13 9.10 -3.14
C VAL A 137 9.46 10.14 -4.22
N MET A 138 10.70 10.16 -4.73
CA MET A 138 11.09 11.08 -5.80
C MET A 138 10.31 10.82 -7.08
N HIS A 139 10.14 9.55 -7.48
CA HIS A 139 9.34 9.19 -8.64
C HIS A 139 7.89 9.67 -8.50
N ILE A 140 7.27 9.50 -7.32
CA ILE A 140 5.91 9.99 -7.07
C ILE A 140 5.87 11.52 -7.11
N LEU A 141 6.84 12.21 -6.52
CA LEU A 141 6.93 13.67 -6.56
C LEU A 141 7.04 14.20 -8.00
N GLU A 142 7.77 13.51 -8.87
CA GLU A 142 7.93 13.87 -10.29
C GLU A 142 6.64 13.65 -11.11
N ASN A 143 5.83 12.65 -10.75
CA ASN A 143 4.69 12.22 -11.56
C ASN A 143 3.32 12.64 -11.00
N ALA A 144 3.20 12.90 -9.69
CA ALA A 144 1.94 13.27 -9.03
C ALA A 144 1.84 14.79 -8.84
N VAL A 145 1.34 15.48 -9.87
CA VAL A 145 1.30 16.95 -9.90
C VAL A 145 0.37 17.58 -8.85
N GLU A 146 -0.66 16.86 -8.42
CA GLU A 146 -1.65 17.30 -7.42
C GLU A 146 -1.28 16.87 -5.98
N LEU A 147 -0.06 16.33 -5.76
CA LEU A 147 0.33 15.85 -4.44
C LEU A 147 0.40 17.00 -3.44
N GLN A 148 -0.40 16.92 -2.38
CA GLN A 148 -0.54 17.95 -1.36
C GLN A 148 0.11 17.56 -0.05
N LYS A 149 0.21 16.26 0.24
CA LYS A 149 0.69 15.77 1.52
C LYS A 149 1.51 14.49 1.40
N ILE A 150 2.63 14.46 2.12
CA ILE A 150 3.44 13.27 2.35
C ILE A 150 3.53 13.02 3.85
N THR A 151 3.17 11.81 4.26
CA THR A 151 3.34 11.32 5.63
C THR A 151 4.39 10.22 5.65
N ILE A 152 5.46 10.41 6.41
CA ILE A 152 6.50 9.41 6.65
C ILE A 152 6.38 8.93 8.09
N ASP A 153 5.98 7.67 8.27
CA ASP A 153 5.95 7.01 9.57
C ASP A 153 7.21 6.17 9.76
N THR A 154 8.08 6.65 10.66
CA THR A 154 9.37 6.03 10.99
C THR A 154 9.28 5.06 12.17
N ARG A 155 8.07 4.87 12.72
CA ARG A 155 7.84 3.92 13.81
C ARG A 155 8.02 2.51 13.30
N LEU A 156 8.34 1.62 14.24
CA LEU A 156 8.56 0.22 13.95
C LEU A 156 7.30 -0.38 13.28
N PRO A 157 7.39 -0.89 12.04
CA PRO A 157 6.24 -1.45 11.36
C PRO A 157 5.78 -2.74 12.08
N THR A 158 4.60 -2.72 12.68
CA THR A 158 4.02 -3.91 13.31
C THR A 158 3.47 -4.85 12.24
N LYS A 159 4.04 -6.05 12.08
CA LYS A 159 3.44 -7.09 11.24
C LYS A 159 2.10 -7.55 11.84
N PRO A 160 1.04 -7.77 11.03
CA PRO A 160 -0.22 -8.32 11.53
C PRO A 160 -0.04 -9.75 12.04
N LYS A 161 0.24 -9.90 13.34
CA LYS A 161 0.23 -11.13 14.16
C LYS A 161 0.76 -12.42 13.50
N SER A 162 1.68 -12.34 12.53
CA SER A 162 2.46 -13.53 12.14
C SER A 162 3.29 -13.93 13.36
N ARG A 163 3.48 -15.24 13.57
CA ARG A 163 4.28 -15.84 14.67
C ARG A 163 5.45 -14.92 15.06
N PRO A 164 5.78 -14.77 16.35
CA PRO A 164 6.87 -13.90 16.78
C PRO A 164 8.09 -14.24 15.94
N LEU A 165 8.39 -13.36 14.97
CA LEU A 165 9.64 -13.44 14.26
C LEU A 165 10.66 -13.20 15.35
N VAL A 166 11.61 -14.12 15.43
CA VAL A 166 12.75 -14.15 16.34
C VAL A 166 13.11 -12.71 16.75
N GLU A 167 13.15 -12.46 18.06
CA GLU A 167 13.39 -11.15 18.70
C GLU A 167 14.57 -10.36 18.11
N GLU A 168 15.44 -11.03 17.36
CA GLU A 168 16.58 -10.47 16.64
C GLU A 168 16.24 -9.47 15.53
N HIS A 169 15.09 -9.60 14.84
CA HIS A 169 14.72 -8.67 13.74
C HIS A 169 14.33 -7.25 14.22
N PHE A 170 14.10 -7.08 15.53
CA PHE A 170 13.76 -5.80 16.15
C PHE A 170 15.00 -5.00 16.56
N LYS A 171 16.17 -5.64 16.66
CA LYS A 171 17.41 -4.98 17.12
C LYS A 171 18.02 -4.03 16.09
N THR A 172 17.61 -4.10 14.83
CA THR A 172 18.18 -3.30 13.73
C THR A 172 17.41 -2.01 13.43
N TRP A 173 16.26 -1.76 14.08
CA TRP A 173 15.47 -0.55 13.83
C TRP A 173 16.03 0.66 14.58
N ASN A 174 16.87 1.43 13.91
CA ASN A 174 17.45 2.64 14.48
C ASN A 174 16.54 3.86 14.26
N HIS A 175 15.71 4.18 15.26
CA HIS A 175 14.78 5.32 15.20
C HIS A 175 15.47 6.65 14.92
N GLU A 176 16.64 6.90 15.53
CA GLU A 176 17.35 8.16 15.37
C GLU A 176 17.90 8.32 13.95
N GLU A 177 18.52 7.28 13.42
CA GLU A 177 19.07 7.27 12.07
C GLU A 177 17.95 7.34 11.02
N ASN A 178 16.85 6.60 11.21
CA ASN A 178 15.68 6.68 10.34
C ASN A 178 15.12 8.10 10.31
N ARG A 179 15.03 8.78 11.47
CA ARG A 179 14.59 10.17 11.56
C ARG A 179 15.54 11.13 10.85
N LYS A 180 16.87 10.94 10.96
CA LYS A 180 17.88 11.73 10.22
C LYS A 180 17.71 11.56 8.71
N ARG A 181 17.45 10.34 8.22
CA ARG A 181 17.19 10.07 6.80
C ARG A 181 15.89 10.69 6.31
N THR A 182 14.83 10.63 7.13
CA THR A 182 13.56 11.32 6.85
C THR A 182 13.76 12.83 6.75
N GLN A 183 14.62 13.42 7.59
CA GLN A 183 14.93 14.85 7.49
C GLN A 183 15.67 15.18 6.19
N ARG A 184 16.63 14.36 5.76
CA ARG A 184 17.30 14.55 4.45
C ARG A 184 16.33 14.44 3.27
N LEU A 185 15.29 13.60 3.39
CA LEU A 185 14.22 13.52 2.40
C LEU A 185 13.35 14.77 2.41
N LYS A 186 13.01 15.30 3.59
CA LYS A 186 12.23 16.53 3.75
C LYS A 186 12.86 17.70 3.00
N ASP A 187 14.19 17.81 3.02
CA ASP A 187 14.92 18.90 2.34
C ASP A 187 14.80 18.81 0.80
N LYS A 188 14.41 17.65 0.24
CA LYS A 188 14.14 17.44 -1.19
C LYS A 188 12.68 17.64 -1.58
N ILE A 189 11.78 17.75 -0.61
CA ILE A 189 10.34 17.86 -0.86
C ILE A 189 9.99 19.31 -1.16
N PRO A 190 9.24 19.58 -2.25
CA PRO A 190 8.79 20.93 -2.57
C PRO A 190 8.03 21.58 -1.40
N PRO A 191 8.26 22.87 -1.11
CA PRO A 191 7.71 23.55 0.07
C PRO A 191 6.17 23.64 0.06
N GLN A 192 5.52 23.52 -1.11
CA GLN A 192 4.07 23.49 -1.24
C GLN A 192 3.42 22.18 -0.75
N ILE A 193 4.20 21.13 -0.52
CA ILE A 193 3.70 19.82 -0.07
C ILE A 193 3.82 19.76 1.45
N GLU A 194 2.70 19.50 2.13
CA GLU A 194 2.68 19.25 3.57
C GLU A 194 3.50 17.99 3.88
N PHE A 195 4.53 18.13 4.72
CA PHE A 195 5.35 17.01 5.16
C PHE A 195 5.13 16.70 6.64
N VAL A 196 4.67 15.49 6.92
CA VAL A 196 4.44 14.99 8.29
C VAL A 196 5.37 13.82 8.57
N CYS A 197 6.11 13.88 9.69
CA CYS A 197 6.94 12.77 10.18
C CYS A 197 6.34 12.23 11.49
N LEU A 198 6.05 10.93 11.52
CA LEU A 198 5.54 10.21 12.69
C LEU A 198 6.60 9.28 13.31
#